data_AF-A0A2E7XHX4-F1
#
_entry.id   AF-A0A2E7XHX4-F1
#
_cell.length_a   1.000
_cell.length_b   1.000
_cell.length_c   1.000
_cell.angle_alpha   90.00
_cell.angle_beta   90.00
_cell.angle_gamma   90.00
#
_symmetry.space_group_name_H-M   'P 1'
#
loop_
_entity.id
_entity.type
_entity.pdbx_description
1 polymer ?
#
loop_
_entity_poly.entity_id
_entity_poly.type
_entity_poly.pdbx_seq_one_letter_code
_entity_poly.pdbx_strand_id
1 'polypeptide(L)'
;MFVSGSDRQCPKCDSILNEQTDGSIVTVDIAHHGERVYEAIAKLDDLIAMAKSDVIARLRLVVGSGTIKNEVCAHLSTCVFRGEIIRFEPDPLNDGVVLVDVRKL
;
A
#
# COMPACT_ATOMS: atom_id res chain seq x y z
N MET A 1 4.40 -35.76 -1.95
CA MET A 1 5.37 -35.63 -0.84
C MET A 1 4.80 -34.57 0.08
N PHE A 2 4.30 -34.97 1.26
CA PHE A 2 3.67 -34.05 2.21
C PHE A 2 4.73 -33.59 3.20
N VAL A 3 5.01 -32.28 3.24
CA VAL A 3 5.90 -31.70 4.25
C VAL A 3 5.01 -31.16 5.36
N SER A 4 4.96 -31.93 6.45
CA SER A 4 4.50 -31.43 7.75
C SER A 4 5.67 -30.67 8.38
N GLY A 5 5.52 -29.37 8.59
CA GLY A 5 6.51 -28.53 9.25
C GLY A 5 5.88 -27.25 9.73
N SER A 6 5.84 -27.08 11.04
CA SER A 6 5.36 -25.90 11.77
C SER A 6 6.33 -24.71 11.62
N ASP A 7 6.85 -24.48 10.41
CA ASP A 7 7.88 -23.49 10.16
C ASP A 7 7.30 -22.43 9.23
N ARG A 8 7.05 -21.26 9.81
CA ARG A 8 6.70 -20.02 9.09
C ARG A 8 7.91 -19.48 8.31
N GLN A 9 8.83 -20.33 7.88
CA GLN A 9 10.15 -19.95 7.42
C GLN A 9 10.45 -20.63 6.10
N CYS A 10 10.87 -19.84 5.11
CA CYS A 10 11.08 -20.29 3.75
C CYS A 10 12.32 -21.20 3.71
N PRO A 11 12.20 -22.46 3.26
CA PRO A 11 13.28 -23.43 3.26
C PRO A 11 14.39 -23.13 2.23
N LYS A 12 14.29 -22.00 1.50
CA LYS A 12 15.25 -21.58 0.48
C LYS A 12 16.06 -20.33 0.85
N CYS A 13 15.55 -19.46 1.70
CA CYS A 13 16.18 -18.17 1.98
C CYS A 13 16.04 -17.73 3.45
N ASP A 14 15.63 -18.64 4.34
CA ASP A 14 15.42 -18.43 5.77
C ASP A 14 14.46 -17.28 6.14
N SER A 15 13.77 -16.71 5.16
CA SER A 15 12.84 -15.59 5.32
C SER A 15 11.52 -16.04 5.93
N ILE A 16 10.90 -15.22 6.76
CA ILE A 16 9.58 -15.52 7.32
C ILE A 16 8.55 -15.46 6.17
N LEU A 17 7.83 -16.56 5.95
CA LEU A 17 6.87 -16.71 4.85
C LEU A 17 5.77 -15.63 4.88
N ASN A 18 5.34 -15.22 6.08
CA ASN A 18 4.35 -14.15 6.25
C ASN A 18 4.86 -12.76 5.86
N GLU A 19 6.17 -12.56 5.80
CA GLU A 19 6.79 -11.29 5.40
C GLU A 19 7.08 -11.23 3.89
N GLN A 20 6.94 -12.36 3.18
CA GLN A 20 7.16 -12.41 1.73
C GLN A 20 6.02 -11.69 1.02
N THR A 21 6.35 -10.68 0.23
CA THR A 21 5.43 -10.09 -0.75
C THR A 21 5.64 -10.79 -2.09
N ASP A 22 4.62 -10.90 -2.92
CA ASP A 22 4.74 -11.49 -4.26
C ASP A 22 5.44 -10.55 -5.26
N GLY A 23 5.89 -9.38 -4.78
CA GLY A 23 6.47 -8.31 -5.59
C GLY A 23 5.42 -7.53 -6.40
N SER A 24 4.12 -7.83 -6.25
CA SER A 24 3.07 -7.17 -7.01
C SER A 24 2.90 -5.72 -6.57
N ILE A 25 2.85 -4.84 -7.57
CA ILE A 25 2.48 -3.43 -7.42
C ILE A 25 1.06 -3.28 -7.94
N VAL A 26 0.13 -2.89 -7.06
CA VAL A 26 -1.24 -2.59 -7.48
C VAL A 26 -1.32 -1.10 -7.79
N THR A 27 -1.65 -0.78 -9.04
CA THR A 27 -1.90 0.61 -9.45
C THR A 27 -3.38 0.92 -9.32
N VAL A 28 -3.72 1.97 -8.57
CA VAL A 28 -5.11 2.39 -8.37
C VAL A 28 -5.25 3.89 -8.57
N ASP A 29 -6.28 4.28 -9.30
CA ASP A 29 -6.68 5.67 -9.45
C ASP A 29 -7.70 6.03 -8.37
N ILE A 30 -7.32 6.97 -7.50
CA ILE A 30 -8.16 7.44 -6.39
C ILE A 30 -8.68 8.86 -6.61
N ALA A 31 -8.34 9.48 -7.75
CA ALA A 31 -8.70 10.85 -8.09
C ALA A 31 -9.43 10.94 -9.43
N HIS A 32 -10.18 9.89 -9.78
CA HIS A 32 -10.79 9.77 -11.09
C HIS A 32 -12.11 10.57 -11.14
N HIS A 33 -12.36 11.32 -12.22
CA HIS A 33 -13.69 11.93 -12.53
C HIS A 33 -14.27 12.94 -11.51
N GLY A 34 -13.43 13.77 -10.88
CA GLY A 34 -13.94 14.86 -10.02
C GLY A 34 -14.41 14.38 -8.65
N GLU A 35 -13.86 13.26 -8.18
CA GLU A 35 -14.01 12.78 -6.81
C GLU A 35 -13.80 13.90 -5.79
N ARG A 36 -14.61 13.85 -4.74
CA ARG A 36 -14.40 14.69 -3.57
C ARG A 36 -13.30 14.09 -2.71
N VAL A 37 -12.61 14.94 -1.94
CA VAL A 37 -11.52 14.53 -1.04
C VAL A 37 -11.91 13.33 -0.18
N TYR A 38 -13.09 13.34 0.44
CA TYR A 38 -13.49 12.25 1.34
C TYR A 38 -13.68 10.90 0.60
N GLU A 39 -14.04 10.91 -0.68
CA GLU A 39 -14.21 9.71 -1.49
C GLU A 39 -12.85 9.09 -1.81
N ALA A 40 -11.88 9.93 -2.17
CA ALA A 40 -10.50 9.52 -2.39
C ALA A 40 -9.87 8.92 -1.11
N ILE A 41 -10.12 9.52 0.05
CA ILE A 41 -9.63 9.02 1.34
C ILE A 41 -10.30 7.69 1.71
N ALA A 42 -11.62 7.56 1.52
CA ALA A 42 -12.31 6.30 1.80
C ALA A 42 -11.78 5.16 0.92
N LYS A 43 -11.57 5.40 -0.37
CA LYS A 43 -10.93 4.42 -1.27
C LYS A 43 -9.52 4.06 -0.82
N LEU A 44 -8.74 5.04 -0.38
CA LEU A 44 -7.40 4.78 0.13
C LEU A 44 -7.42 3.85 1.35
N ASP A 45 -8.32 4.10 2.30
CA ASP A 45 -8.46 3.26 3.49
C ASP A 45 -8.84 1.82 3.14
N ASP A 46 -9.80 1.65 2.22
CA ASP A 46 -10.19 0.32 1.71
C ASP A 46 -8.99 -0.40 1.05
N LEU A 47 -8.21 0.32 0.24
CA LEU A 47 -7.03 -0.23 -0.42
C LEU A 47 -5.93 -0.64 0.57
N ILE A 48 -5.70 0.16 1.61
CA ILE A 48 -4.74 -0.19 2.66
C ILE A 48 -5.23 -1.43 3.42
N ALA A 49 -6.53 -1.52 3.73
CA ALA A 49 -7.11 -2.68 4.41
C ALA A 49 -7.00 -3.97 3.56
N MET A 50 -7.27 -3.86 2.26
CA MET A 50 -7.09 -4.97 1.31
C MET A 50 -5.62 -5.37 1.21
N ALA A 51 -4.71 -4.41 1.02
CA ALA A 51 -3.29 -4.69 0.87
C ALA A 51 -2.64 -5.29 2.13
N LYS A 52 -3.17 -5.01 3.32
CA LYS A 52 -2.78 -5.70 4.56
C LYS A 52 -3.22 -7.16 4.63
N SER A 53 -4.33 -7.50 3.97
CA SER A 53 -4.91 -8.84 3.97
C SER A 53 -4.36 -9.72 2.84
N ASP A 54 -3.83 -9.10 1.78
CA ASP A 54 -3.26 -9.76 0.59
C ASP A 54 -1.73 -9.82 0.59
N VAL A 55 -1.15 -10.52 -0.40
CA VAL A 55 0.32 -10.67 -0.56
C VAL A 55 0.97 -9.43 -1.22
N ILE A 56 0.24 -8.31 -1.36
CA ILE A 56 0.66 -7.11 -2.10
C ILE A 56 1.86 -6.44 -1.41
N ALA A 57 2.90 -6.13 -2.19
CA ALA A 57 4.11 -5.48 -1.70
C ALA A 57 3.96 -3.98 -1.52
N ARG A 58 3.31 -3.34 -2.50
CA ARG A 58 3.36 -1.89 -2.70
C ARG A 58 2.14 -1.43 -3.47
N LEU A 59 1.58 -0.29 -3.07
CA LEU A 59 0.52 0.39 -3.81
C LEU A 59 1.11 1.54 -4.62
N ARG A 60 0.60 1.72 -5.84
CA ARG A 60 0.89 2.88 -6.69
C ARG A 60 -0.41 3.65 -6.89
N LEU A 61 -0.56 4.73 -6.15
CA LEU A 61 -1.78 5.55 -6.12
C LEU A 61 -1.67 6.67 -7.13
N VAL A 62 -2.60 6.76 -8.07
CA VAL A 62 -2.76 7.92 -8.94
C VAL A 62 -3.71 8.89 -8.23
N VAL A 63 -3.15 9.99 -7.74
CA VAL A 63 -3.83 10.98 -6.88
C VAL A 63 -4.10 12.30 -7.61
N GLY A 64 -3.55 12.45 -8.81
CA GLY A 64 -3.60 13.71 -9.56
C GLY A 64 -2.84 14.83 -8.85
N SER A 65 -3.25 16.08 -9.09
CA SER A 65 -2.61 17.27 -8.50
C SER A 65 -3.57 18.05 -7.61
N GLY A 66 -3.04 18.90 -6.73
CA GLY A 66 -3.84 19.85 -5.94
C GLY A 66 -4.39 19.26 -4.65
N THR A 67 -5.64 19.62 -4.32
CA THR A 67 -6.22 19.38 -2.99
C THR A 67 -6.29 17.89 -2.61
N ILE A 68 -6.72 17.01 -3.52
CA ILE A 68 -6.77 15.56 -3.24
C ILE A 68 -5.39 15.03 -2.89
N LYS A 69 -4.38 15.37 -3.69
CA LYS A 69 -2.99 14.98 -3.41
C LYS A 69 -2.53 15.42 -2.03
N ASN A 70 -2.78 16.68 -1.65
CA ASN A 70 -2.34 17.22 -0.36
C ASN A 70 -3.01 16.49 0.81
N GLU A 71 -4.32 16.26 0.71
CA GLU A 71 -5.10 15.57 1.75
C GLU A 71 -4.73 14.09 1.84
N VAL A 72 -4.51 13.43 0.71
CA VAL A 72 -4.00 12.04 0.67
C VAL A 72 -2.62 11.94 1.33
N CYS A 73 -1.69 12.87 1.03
CA CYS A 73 -0.38 12.87 1.69
C CYS A 73 -0.47 13.12 3.21
N ALA A 74 -1.36 14.02 3.65
CA ALA A 74 -1.60 14.27 5.06
C ALA A 74 -2.19 13.03 5.78
N HIS A 75 -3.13 12.35 5.12
CA HIS A 75 -3.73 11.12 5.63
C HIS A 75 -2.71 9.98 5.70
N LEU A 76 -1.93 9.77 4.62
CA LEU A 76 -0.84 8.79 4.61
C LEU A 76 0.19 9.04 5.72
N SER A 77 0.49 10.30 6.02
CA SER A 77 1.37 10.66 7.15
C SER A 77 0.78 10.19 8.49
N THR A 78 -0.54 10.30 8.64
CA THR A 78 -1.26 9.78 9.81
C THR A 78 -1.21 8.25 9.86
N CYS A 79 -1.38 7.57 8.72
CA CYS A 79 -1.26 6.11 8.62
C CYS A 79 0.16 5.62 8.97
N VAL A 80 1.21 6.32 8.55
CA VAL A 80 2.60 6.03 8.96
C VAL A 80 2.73 6.17 10.47
N PHE A 81 2.24 7.28 11.05
CA PHE A 81 2.30 7.51 12.48
C PHE A 81 1.57 6.43 13.29
N ARG A 82 0.44 5.94 12.79
CA ARG A 82 -0.33 4.82 13.40
C ARG A 82 0.31 3.45 13.17
N GLY A 83 1.34 3.35 12.34
CA GLY A 83 1.97 2.10 11.97
C GLY A 83 1.12 1.23 11.03
N GLU A 84 0.13 1.83 10.36
CA GLU A 84 -0.75 1.17 9.41
C GLU A 84 -0.04 0.90 8.07
N ILE A 85 0.87 1.79 7.69
CA ILE A 85 1.77 1.63 6.53
C ILE A 85 3.21 1.89 6.98
N ILE A 86 4.18 1.44 6.20
CA ILE A 86 5.60 1.61 6.51
C ILE A 86 6.06 3.01 6.14
N ARG A 87 5.80 3.43 4.89
CA ARG A 87 6.16 4.73 4.35
C ARG A 87 5.41 5.01 3.05
N PHE A 88 5.48 6.25 2.59
CA PHE A 88 5.06 6.65 1.26
C PHE A 88 6.04 7.65 0.65
N GLU A 89 6.11 7.70 -0.67
CA GLU A 89 6.96 8.63 -1.42
C GLU A 89 6.29 9.05 -2.73
N PRO A 90 6.40 10.32 -3.16
CA PRO A 90 5.97 10.73 -4.49
C PRO A 90 6.74 9.97 -5.58
N ASP A 91 6.08 9.64 -6.69
CA ASP A 91 6.74 9.04 -7.83
C ASP A 91 7.64 10.08 -8.52
N PRO A 92 8.95 9.81 -8.71
CA PRO A 92 9.89 10.78 -9.26
C PRO A 92 9.62 11.14 -10.73
N LEU A 93 8.85 10.32 -11.45
CA LEU A 93 8.52 10.53 -12.86
C LEU A 93 7.12 11.11 -13.05
N ASN A 94 6.25 11.02 -12.04
CA ASN A 94 4.88 11.51 -12.11
C ASN A 94 4.43 12.09 -10.76
N ASP A 95 4.41 13.42 -10.68
CA ASP A 95 3.99 14.16 -9.48
C ASP A 95 2.54 13.86 -9.05
N GLY A 96 1.70 13.32 -9.95
CA GLY A 96 0.36 12.87 -9.64
C GLY A 96 0.26 11.45 -9.10
N VAL A 97 1.38 10.83 -8.74
CA VAL A 97 1.45 9.46 -8.25
C VAL A 97 2.19 9.39 -6.93
N VAL A 98 1.68 8.57 -6.02
CA VAL A 98 2.28 8.27 -4.72
C VAL A 98 2.47 6.78 -4.57
N LEU A 99 3.69 6.37 -4.22
CA LEU A 99 4.04 4.98 -3.90
C LEU A 99 3.88 4.78 -2.39
N VAL A 100 3.24 3.67 -1.99
CA VAL A 100 2.99 3.34 -0.58
C VAL A 100 3.49 1.94 -0.27
N ASP A 101 4.35 1.84 0.74
CA ASP A 101 4.83 0.57 1.29
C ASP A 101 3.92 0.17 2.45
N VAL A 102 3.19 -0.93 2.28
CA VAL A 102 2.19 -1.38 3.25
C VAL A 102 2.82 -2.34 4.25
N ARG A 103 2.40 -2.28 5.52
CA ARG A 103 2.86 -3.21 6.55
C ARG A 103 1.96 -4.44 6.57
N LYS A 104 2.53 -5.63 6.50
CA LYS A 104 1.80 -6.88 6.75
C LYS A 104 1.52 -7.07 8.23
N LEU A 105 0.35 -7.63 8.55
CA LEU A 105 -0.02 -8.08 9.89
C LEU A 105 0.53 -9.48 10.19
#